data_AF-A0A4Z2G546-F1
#
_entry.id   AF-A0A4Z2G546-F1
#
_cell.length_a   1.000
_cell.length_b   1.000
_cell.length_c   1.000
_cell.angle_alpha   90.00
_cell.angle_beta   90.00
_cell.angle_gamma   90.00
#
_symmetry.space_group_name_H-M   'P 1'
#
loop_
_entity.id
_entity.type
_entity.pdbx_description
1 polymer ?
#
loop_
_entity_poly.entity_id
_entity_poly.type
_entity_poly.pdbx_seq_one_letter_code
_entity_poly.pdbx_strand_id
1 'polypeptide(L)'
;MEEEALSTLCTPALVVDLDKVKRNAERMIDRCQNLGVQLRPHMKTHKTLECADIMTGGSRRCIVVSTLAEADFYADHGFDDILYAYSLPFDKVLSTHTLNSFRKVML
;
A
#
# COMPACT_ATOMS: atom_id res chain seq x y z
N MET A 1 14.18 22.00 7.62
CA MET A 1 13.12 22.15 6.62
C MET A 1 12.14 23.14 7.20
N GLU A 2 11.94 24.29 6.56
CA GLU A 2 10.91 25.24 6.98
C GLU A 2 9.54 24.58 6.80
N GLU A 3 8.74 24.54 7.86
CA GLU A 3 7.33 24.14 7.75
C GLU A 3 6.59 25.25 7.00
N GLU A 4 6.25 24.98 5.75
CA GLU A 4 5.36 25.85 4.99
C GLU A 4 3.98 25.86 5.68
N ALA A 5 3.51 27.04 6.09
CA ALA A 5 2.25 27.15 6.80
C ALA A 5 1.10 26.66 5.92
N LEU A 6 0.18 25.85 6.47
CA LEU A 6 -0.95 25.26 5.72
C LEU A 6 -1.74 26.29 4.88
N SER A 7 -1.80 27.54 5.35
CA SER A 7 -2.47 28.66 4.70
C SER A 7 -1.83 29.11 3.38
N THR A 8 -0.59 28.71 3.07
CA THR A 8 0.10 29.09 1.83
C THR A 8 -0.21 28.15 0.67
N LEU A 9 -0.81 26.99 0.93
CA LEU A 9 -1.14 26.01 -0.10
C LEU A 9 -2.24 26.54 -1.03
N CYS A 10 -2.06 26.35 -2.34
CA CYS A 10 -3.11 26.59 -3.33
C CYS A 10 -4.29 25.63 -3.09
N THR A 11 -5.50 26.18 -2.95
CA THR A 11 -6.70 25.39 -2.70
C THR A 11 -7.46 25.06 -4.00
N PRO A 12 -8.09 23.87 -4.11
CA PRO A 12 -8.18 22.83 -3.08
C PRO A 12 -6.91 21.98 -2.97
N ALA A 13 -6.48 21.71 -1.72
CA ALA A 13 -5.36 20.83 -1.42
C ALA A 13 -5.80 19.66 -0.53
N LEU A 14 -5.34 18.46 -0.85
CA LEU A 14 -5.49 17.29 0.03
C LEU A 14 -4.31 17.25 0.99
N VAL A 15 -4.59 17.38 2.28
CA VAL A 15 -3.55 17.40 3.33
C VAL A 15 -3.75 16.23 4.27
N VAL A 16 -2.65 15.54 4.57
CA VAL A 16 -2.63 14.36 5.43
C VAL A 16 -1.72 14.63 6.64
N ASP A 17 -2.28 14.47 7.82
CA ASP A 17 -1.56 14.54 9.09
C ASP A 17 -0.76 13.25 9.30
N LEU A 18 0.56 13.31 9.14
CA LEU A 18 1.44 12.14 9.20
C LEU A 18 1.47 11.50 10.60
N ASP A 19 1.32 12.26 11.67
CA ASP A 19 1.30 11.71 13.03
C ASP A 19 0.01 10.94 13.31
N LYS A 20 -1.12 11.36 12.71
CA LYS A 20 -2.34 10.55 12.71
C LYS A 20 -2.18 9.28 11.88
N VAL A 21 -1.52 9.34 10.72
CA VAL A 21 -1.27 8.16 9.88
C VAL A 21 -0.43 7.12 10.64
N LYS A 22 0.68 7.54 11.24
CA LYS A 22 1.57 6.65 12.03
C LYS A 22 0.82 6.00 13.18
N ARG A 23 0.12 6.78 14.02
CA ARG A 23 -0.67 6.24 15.13
C ARG A 23 -1.76 5.27 14.67
N ASN A 24 -2.41 5.56 13.54
CA ASN A 24 -3.43 4.66 13.00
C ASN A 24 -2.84 3.33 12.52
N ALA A 25 -1.67 3.37 11.87
CA ALA A 25 -0.95 2.17 11.43
C ALA A 25 -0.47 1.33 12.61
N GLU A 26 0.23 1.96 13.57
CA GLU A 26 0.72 1.31 14.80
C GLU A 26 -0.42 0.59 15.54
N ARG A 27 -1.54 1.28 15.75
CA ARG A 27 -2.71 0.68 16.41
C ARG A 27 -3.23 -0.58 15.70
N MET A 28 -3.18 -0.62 14.37
CA MET A 28 -3.64 -1.79 13.62
C MET A 28 -2.61 -2.93 13.65
N ILE A 29 -1.33 -2.59 13.55
CA ILE A 29 -0.22 -3.53 13.69
C ILE A 29 -0.30 -4.21 15.06
N ASP A 30 -0.36 -3.44 16.14
CA ASP A 30 -0.44 -3.94 17.52
C ASP A 30 -1.69 -4.82 17.72
N ARG A 31 -2.83 -4.40 17.17
CA ARG A 31 -4.07 -5.17 17.25
C ARG A 31 -3.95 -6.53 16.58
N CYS A 32 -3.40 -6.59 15.37
CA CYS A 32 -3.19 -7.85 14.66
C CYS A 32 -2.18 -8.75 15.36
N GLN A 33 -1.09 -8.18 15.89
CA GLN A 33 -0.11 -8.89 16.71
C GLN A 33 -0.76 -9.51 17.96
N ASN A 34 -1.56 -8.75 18.70
CA ASN A 34 -2.27 -9.23 19.90
C ASN A 34 -3.28 -10.34 19.59
N LEU A 35 -3.85 -10.35 18.39
CA LEU A 35 -4.77 -11.39 17.94
C LEU A 35 -4.05 -12.59 17.30
N GLY A 36 -2.73 -12.54 17.13
CA GLY A 36 -1.96 -13.60 16.48
C GLY A 36 -2.26 -13.77 14.99
N VAL A 37 -2.72 -12.70 14.31
CA VAL A 37 -3.07 -12.73 12.88
C VAL A 37 -2.15 -11.80 12.08
N GLN A 38 -1.94 -12.13 10.80
CA GLN A 38 -1.13 -11.32 9.90
C GLN A 38 -1.95 -10.16 9.33
N LEU A 39 -1.44 -8.93 9.47
CA LEU A 39 -2.02 -7.75 8.83
C LEU A 39 -1.60 -7.71 7.36
N ARG A 40 -2.58 -7.51 6.47
CA ARG A 40 -2.37 -7.31 5.03
C ARG A 40 -3.02 -5.99 4.60
N PRO A 41 -2.35 -4.83 4.77
CA PRO A 41 -2.99 -3.54 4.52
C PRO A 41 -3.33 -3.36 3.04
N HIS A 42 -4.45 -2.70 2.77
CA HIS A 42 -4.89 -2.45 1.40
C HIS A 42 -4.49 -1.05 0.93
N MET A 43 -3.74 -0.98 -0.17
CA MET A 43 -3.11 0.24 -0.69
C MET A 43 -4.07 1.19 -1.40
N LYS A 44 -5.31 0.75 -1.73
CA LYS A 44 -6.23 1.54 -2.58
C LYS A 44 -6.58 2.92 -2.03
N THR A 45 -6.46 3.09 -0.71
CA THR A 45 -6.83 4.33 -0.02
C THR A 45 -5.85 5.46 -0.30
N HIS A 46 -4.55 5.16 -0.34
CA HIS A 46 -3.50 6.18 -0.45
C HIS A 46 -2.66 6.06 -1.73
N LYS A 47 -2.40 4.83 -2.21
CA LYS A 47 -1.64 4.55 -3.45
C LYS A 47 -0.27 5.24 -3.52
N THR A 48 0.40 5.32 -2.37
CA THR A 48 1.72 5.96 -2.16
C THR A 48 2.69 4.98 -1.49
N LEU A 49 3.99 5.22 -1.65
CA LEU A 49 5.05 4.39 -1.06
C LEU A 49 5.25 4.73 0.42
N GLU A 50 5.15 6.02 0.76
CA GLU A 50 5.39 6.56 2.10
C GLU A 50 4.39 5.99 3.11
N CYS A 51 3.10 6.00 2.76
CA CYS A 51 2.08 5.40 3.60
C CYS A 51 2.16 3.87 3.59
N ALA A 52 2.58 3.24 2.49
CA ALA A 52 2.77 1.79 2.45
C ALA A 52 3.91 1.34 3.38
N ASP A 53 5.00 2.09 3.44
CA ASP A 53 6.10 1.85 4.37
C ASP A 53 5.61 1.98 5.82
N ILE A 54 4.86 3.03 6.15
CA ILE A 54 4.27 3.19 7.48
C ILE A 54 3.34 2.03 7.83
N MET A 55 2.44 1.64 6.92
CA MET A 55 1.46 0.57 7.15
C MET A 55 2.08 -0.83 7.26
N THR A 56 3.22 -1.05 6.62
CA THR A 56 3.94 -2.33 6.65
C THR A 56 5.03 -2.38 7.72
N GLY A 57 5.18 -1.32 8.52
CA GLY A 57 6.29 -1.18 9.46
C GLY A 57 7.67 -1.23 8.78
N GLY A 58 7.75 -0.77 7.53
CA GLY A 58 8.96 -0.82 6.70
C GLY A 58 9.27 -2.18 6.09
N SER A 59 8.48 -3.22 6.35
CA SER A 59 8.74 -4.56 5.80
C SER A 59 8.56 -4.64 4.29
N ARG A 60 7.74 -3.74 3.71
CA ARG A 60 7.37 -3.73 2.28
C ARG A 60 6.80 -5.06 1.79
N ARG A 61 6.15 -5.81 2.67
CA ARG A 61 5.57 -7.11 2.34
C ARG A 61 4.11 -7.21 2.76
N CYS A 62 3.42 -8.17 2.18
CA CYS A 62 2.07 -8.56 2.59
C CYS A 62 1.06 -7.43 2.35
N ILE A 63 0.94 -6.91 1.12
CA ILE A 63 0.07 -5.76 0.79
C ILE A 63 -1.04 -6.10 -0.21
N VAL A 64 -2.23 -5.53 -0.05
CA VAL A 64 -3.36 -5.75 -0.96
C VAL A 64 -3.51 -4.57 -1.92
N VAL A 65 -3.68 -4.87 -3.21
CA VAL A 65 -3.89 -3.90 -4.27
C VAL A 65 -5.21 -4.16 -5.00
N SER A 66 -5.75 -3.12 -5.63
CA SER A 66 -7.05 -3.14 -6.32
C SER A 66 -6.93 -3.11 -7.84
N THR A 67 -5.73 -2.85 -8.37
CA THR A 67 -5.45 -2.80 -9.81
C THR A 67 -4.10 -3.44 -10.12
N LEU A 68 -3.90 -3.89 -11.36
CA LEU A 68 -2.59 -4.36 -11.81
C LEU A 68 -1.57 -3.22 -11.87
N ALA A 69 -1.99 -1.99 -12.19
CA ALA A 69 -1.11 -0.83 -12.15
C ALA A 69 -0.55 -0.57 -10.75
N GLU A 70 -1.35 -0.76 -9.69
CA GLU A 70 -0.86 -0.72 -8.31
C GLU A 70 0.10 -1.89 -8.02
N ALA A 71 -0.20 -3.10 -8.50
CA ALA A 71 0.68 -4.26 -8.32
C ALA A 71 2.07 -4.00 -8.91
N ASP A 72 2.12 -3.50 -10.15
CA ASP A 72 3.35 -3.16 -10.87
C ASP A 72 4.10 -2.05 -10.13
N PHE A 73 3.38 -0.97 -9.79
CA PHE A 73 3.94 0.17 -9.06
C PHE A 73 4.63 -0.25 -7.76
N TYR A 74 3.98 -1.05 -6.92
CA TYR A 74 4.59 -1.49 -5.66
C TYR A 74 5.72 -2.50 -5.89
N ALA A 75 5.57 -3.43 -6.83
CA ALA A 75 6.60 -4.41 -7.15
C ALA A 75 7.91 -3.75 -7.63
N ASP A 76 7.81 -2.72 -8.47
CA ASP A 76 8.95 -1.95 -8.98
C ASP A 76 9.69 -1.18 -7.87
N HIS A 77 9.00 -0.88 -6.76
CA HIS A 77 9.58 -0.21 -5.59
C HIS A 77 9.98 -1.18 -4.46
N GLY A 78 10.14 -2.46 -4.80
CA GLY A 78 10.71 -3.46 -3.90
C GLY A 78 9.71 -4.10 -2.95
N PHE A 79 8.40 -3.90 -3.16
CA PHE A 79 7.40 -4.66 -2.42
C PHE A 79 7.30 -6.10 -2.92
N ASP A 80 6.95 -7.00 -2.01
CA ASP A 80 6.75 -8.43 -2.27
C ASP A 80 5.51 -8.93 -1.51
N ASP A 81 5.03 -10.14 -1.81
CA ASP A 81 3.79 -10.69 -1.25
C ASP A 81 2.63 -9.68 -1.37
N ILE A 82 2.33 -9.33 -2.61
CA ILE A 82 1.23 -8.46 -3.05
C ILE A 82 0.01 -9.36 -3.33
N LEU A 83 -1.21 -8.92 -3.00
CA LEU A 83 -2.45 -9.67 -3.32
C LEU A 83 -3.29 -8.76 -4.18
N TYR A 84 -3.63 -9.23 -5.38
CA TYR A 84 -4.59 -8.54 -6.21
C TYR A 84 -6.01 -8.95 -5.78
N ALA A 85 -6.65 -8.15 -4.93
CA ALA A 85 -7.96 -8.48 -4.35
C ALA A 85 -9.12 -8.11 -5.29
N TYR A 86 -9.07 -8.61 -6.51
CA TYR A 86 -10.13 -8.43 -7.50
C TYR A 86 -10.20 -9.66 -8.41
N SER A 87 -11.39 -9.94 -8.96
CA SER A 87 -11.56 -11.04 -9.89
C SER A 87 -10.69 -10.83 -11.12
N LEU A 88 -9.76 -11.76 -11.39
CA LEU A 88 -8.87 -11.65 -12.54
C LEU A 88 -9.71 -11.73 -13.83
N PRO A 89 -9.80 -10.64 -14.62
CA PRO A 89 -10.52 -10.69 -15.88
C PRO A 89 -9.68 -11.44 -16.91
N PHE A 90 -10.34 -12.20 -17.78
CA PHE A 90 -9.69 -13.14 -18.69
C PHE A 90 -8.68 -12.49 -19.65
N ASP A 91 -8.92 -11.25 -20.05
CA ASP A 91 -8.03 -10.47 -20.93
C ASP A 91 -6.73 -10.03 -20.25
N LYS A 92 -6.66 -10.10 -18.91
CA LYS A 92 -5.49 -9.69 -18.12
C LYS A 92 -4.60 -10.85 -17.65
N VAL A 93 -4.97 -12.09 -17.98
CA VAL A 93 -4.21 -13.30 -17.61
C VAL A 93 -2.79 -13.30 -18.20
N LEU A 94 -2.59 -12.73 -19.39
CA LEU A 94 -1.26 -12.64 -20.00
C LEU A 94 -0.39 -11.52 -19.38
N SER A 95 -1.02 -10.41 -19.00
CA SER A 95 -0.34 -9.31 -18.32
C SER A 95 0.14 -9.73 -16.93
N THR A 96 -0.64 -10.52 -16.21
CA THR A 96 -0.15 -11.13 -14.97
C THR A 96 1.02 -12.06 -15.25
N HIS A 97 1.01 -12.85 -16.35
CA HIS A 97 2.09 -13.81 -16.68
C HIS A 97 3.43 -13.17 -16.99
N THR A 98 3.41 -11.97 -17.54
CA THR A 98 4.63 -11.23 -17.91
C THR A 98 5.26 -10.53 -16.71
N LEU A 99 4.51 -10.34 -15.63
CA LEU A 99 5.10 -9.94 -14.37
C LEU A 99 5.98 -11.10 -13.88
N ASN A 100 7.31 -10.92 -13.99
CA ASN A 100 8.30 -11.70 -13.25
C ASN A 100 7.98 -11.77 -11.73
N SER A 101 7.08 -10.91 -11.26
CA SER A 101 6.45 -10.86 -9.94
C SER A 101 5.31 -11.87 -9.71
N PHE A 102 5.06 -12.89 -10.54
CA PHE A 102 4.01 -13.88 -10.25
C PHE A 102 4.25 -14.69 -8.96
N ARG A 103 5.50 -14.78 -8.48
CA ARG A 103 5.78 -15.29 -7.13
C ARG A 103 5.37 -14.32 -6.01
N LYS A 104 5.25 -13.04 -6.35
CA LYS A 104 4.96 -11.95 -5.43
C LYS A 104 3.48 -11.63 -5.39
N VAL A 105 2.73 -11.81 -6.48
CA VAL A 105 1.29 -11.51 -6.53
C VAL A 105 0.47 -12.79 -6.35
N MET A 106 -0.15 -12.96 -5.17
CA MET A 106 -1.16 -14.01 -4.97
C MET A 106 -2.47 -13.54 -5.60
N LEU A 107 -3.11 -14.40 -6.40
CA LEU A 107 -4.45 -14.20 -6.97
C LEU A 107 -5.49 -14.92 -6.12
#